data_AF-A0A2N5PZY8-F1
#
_entry.id   AF-A0A2N5PZY8-F1
#
_cell.length_a   1.000
_cell.length_b   1.000
_cell.length_c   1.000
_cell.angle_alpha   90.00
_cell.angle_beta   90.00
_cell.angle_gamma   90.00
#
_symmetry.space_group_name_H-M   'P 1'
#
loop_
_entity.id
_entity.type
_entity.pdbx_description
1 polymer ?
#
loop_
_entity_poly.entity_id
_entity_poly.type
_entity_poly.pdbx_seq_one_letter_code
_entity_poly.pdbx_strand_id
1 'polypeptide(L)'
;MNFEAFVNRVKEDIKDYLPGEFQDMEFVVNQHEKLNNSYAALTVENQRIATVVNLEDFYWDYTHGRSFDSIMGAIAETFEMEKPEIDFGKLTDFEKAKEVLFIRVSNAEKNEDYLKTVPHTLQEDMAITYHLKMDENENGVASTTITNHMLHMFGVSKDELHNAALENSEKMFPANIFDLHEKLRQSFIADMKLDGMPDEMIEEMLKDFPEEGEKTMTVVSNDVGINGAAVIFYPGVMDKMAEIAEGDYFILPSSVHETIILHDRGNLTTEELTMMVKEINATQVEPWDRLTDEVYHYDPIDKVFEKASAFEERLAKKAEAERNEKKQSIMDKLGEKKEAAMAMLGEKKTPLRTVETSL
;
A
#
# COMPACT_ATOMS: atom_id res chain seq x y z
N MET A 1 12.74 9.82 35.06
CA MET A 1 13.61 8.63 34.97
C MET A 1 13.87 8.32 33.50
N ASN A 2 14.95 7.62 33.15
CA ASN A 2 15.15 7.14 31.78
C ASN A 2 14.30 5.88 31.52
N PHE A 3 14.24 5.43 30.27
CA PHE A 3 13.40 4.29 29.88
C PHE A 3 13.75 3.00 30.62
N GLU A 4 15.04 2.67 30.72
CA GLU A 4 15.50 1.46 31.42
C GLU A 4 15.08 1.45 32.90
N ALA A 5 15.23 2.57 33.60
CA ALA A 5 14.76 2.69 35.00
C ALA A 5 13.24 2.60 35.11
N PHE A 6 12.51 3.11 34.12
CA PHE A 6 11.05 2.97 34.05
C PHE A 6 10.63 1.51 33.90
N VAL A 7 11.20 0.79 32.93
CA VAL A 7 10.92 -0.63 32.70
C VAL A 7 11.21 -1.47 33.94
N ASN A 8 12.37 -1.27 34.57
CA ASN A 8 12.75 -1.99 35.79
C ASN A 8 11.76 -1.73 36.92
N ARG A 9 11.38 -0.47 37.12
CA ARG A 9 10.39 -0.11 38.15
C ARG A 9 9.02 -0.71 37.86
N VAL A 10 8.55 -0.71 36.61
CA VAL A 10 7.29 -1.37 36.24
C VAL A 10 7.35 -2.86 36.59
N LYS A 11 8.44 -3.56 36.25
CA LYS A 11 8.58 -4.99 36.57
C LYS A 11 8.59 -5.28 38.08
N GLU A 12 9.22 -4.42 38.87
CA GLU A 12 9.28 -4.55 40.33
C GLU A 12 7.92 -4.29 40.97
N ASP A 13 7.23 -3.24 40.54
CA ASP A 13 6.03 -2.74 41.21
C ASP A 13 4.73 -3.40 40.70
N ILE A 14 4.68 -3.97 39.48
CA ILE A 14 3.40 -4.38 38.82
C ILE A 14 2.60 -5.42 39.60
N LYS A 15 3.26 -6.31 40.34
CA LYS A 15 2.58 -7.30 41.16
C LYS A 15 1.78 -6.65 42.29
N ASP A 16 2.16 -5.49 42.79
CA ASP A 16 1.42 -4.80 43.86
C ASP A 16 0.09 -4.23 43.36
N TYR A 17 -0.09 -4.07 42.05
CA TYR A 17 -1.30 -3.55 41.41
C TYR A 17 -2.22 -4.66 40.88
N LEU A 18 -1.75 -5.91 40.83
CA LEU A 18 -2.48 -7.02 40.22
C LEU A 18 -3.14 -7.95 41.24
N PRO A 19 -4.24 -8.63 40.86
CA PRO A 19 -4.91 -9.62 41.70
C PRO A 19 -3.99 -10.78 42.12
N GLY A 20 -4.40 -11.49 43.17
CA GLY A 20 -3.63 -12.58 43.78
C GLY A 20 -3.18 -13.68 42.81
N GLU A 21 -3.90 -13.91 41.71
CA GLU A 21 -3.56 -14.91 40.69
C GLU A 21 -2.28 -14.59 39.89
N PHE A 22 -1.85 -13.33 39.85
CA PHE A 22 -0.64 -12.90 39.14
C PHE A 22 0.62 -12.91 40.02
N GLN A 23 0.49 -13.16 41.33
CA GLN A 23 1.62 -13.09 42.27
C GLN A 23 2.69 -14.14 41.98
N ASP A 24 2.26 -15.34 41.59
CA ASP A 24 3.12 -16.47 41.24
C ASP A 24 3.59 -16.44 39.77
N MET A 25 3.13 -15.47 38.98
CA MET A 25 3.47 -15.36 37.56
C MET A 25 4.81 -14.62 37.36
N GLU A 26 5.50 -14.98 36.28
CA GLU A 26 6.75 -14.33 35.88
C GLU A 26 6.48 -13.29 34.78
N PHE A 27 6.82 -12.04 35.08
CA PHE A 27 6.72 -10.92 34.15
C PHE A 27 8.07 -10.71 33.47
N VAL A 28 8.05 -10.79 32.14
CA VAL A 28 9.24 -10.59 31.31
C VAL A 28 9.04 -9.42 30.37
N VAL A 29 10.15 -8.78 30.04
CA VAL A 29 10.17 -7.72 29.05
C VAL A 29 11.02 -8.19 27.89
N ASN A 30 10.40 -8.30 26.74
CA ASN A 30 11.02 -8.73 25.51
C ASN A 30 10.78 -7.70 24.42
N GLN A 31 11.66 -7.65 23.43
CA GLN A 31 11.37 -6.92 22.21
C GLN A 31 10.23 -7.65 21.48
N HIS A 32 9.11 -6.97 21.28
CA HIS A 32 7.97 -7.51 20.57
C HIS A 32 7.94 -6.96 19.15
N GLU A 33 8.14 -7.84 18.18
CA GLU A 33 8.14 -7.47 16.76
C GLU A 33 6.74 -7.61 16.15
N LYS A 34 6.31 -6.57 15.45
CA LYS A 34 5.12 -6.57 14.60
C LYS A 34 5.47 -5.95 13.25
N LEU A 35 4.56 -6.10 12.29
CA LEU A 35 4.67 -5.38 11.03
C LEU A 35 4.69 -3.86 11.29
N ASN A 36 5.64 -3.16 10.69
CA ASN A 36 5.91 -1.72 10.80
C ASN A 36 6.28 -1.21 12.20
N ASN A 37 6.37 -2.05 13.23
CA ASN A 37 6.62 -1.59 14.59
C ASN A 37 7.34 -2.63 15.45
N SER A 38 8.26 -2.20 16.31
CA SER A 38 8.95 -3.04 17.29
C SER A 38 9.11 -2.24 18.56
N TYR A 39 8.69 -2.82 19.69
CA TYR A 39 8.69 -2.13 20.97
C TYR A 39 9.01 -3.06 22.13
N ALA A 40 9.58 -2.52 23.21
CA ALA A 40 9.74 -3.29 24.44
C ALA A 40 8.37 -3.55 25.08
N ALA A 41 8.02 -4.82 25.25
CA ALA A 41 6.72 -5.23 25.74
C ALA A 41 6.82 -6.03 27.04
N LEU A 42 5.94 -5.70 28.00
CA LEU A 42 5.72 -6.50 29.19
C LEU A 42 4.73 -7.62 28.86
N THR A 43 5.10 -8.85 29.19
CA THR A 43 4.26 -10.04 29.03
C THR A 43 4.44 -11.00 30.20
N VAL A 44 3.52 -11.95 30.31
CA VAL A 44 3.59 -13.03 31.31
C VAL A 44 4.06 -14.31 30.63
N GLU A 45 5.08 -14.95 31.19
CA GLU A 45 5.59 -16.22 30.65
C GLU A 45 4.60 -17.38 30.81
N ASN A 46 4.77 -18.40 29.96
CA ASN A 46 4.05 -19.67 30.01
C ASN A 46 2.52 -19.57 29.87
N GLN A 47 2.01 -18.46 29.31
CA GLN A 47 0.61 -18.36 28.91
C GLN A 47 0.42 -18.72 27.44
N ARG A 48 -0.61 -19.53 27.16
CA ARG A 48 -1.00 -19.88 25.79
C ARG A 48 -1.50 -18.67 24.99
N ILE A 49 -2.16 -17.73 25.67
CA ILE A 49 -2.56 -16.42 25.17
C ILE A 49 -2.08 -15.41 26.21
N ALA A 50 -0.99 -14.72 25.89
CA ALA A 50 -0.36 -13.75 26.78
C ALA A 50 -0.78 -12.32 26.40
N THR A 51 -1.12 -11.52 27.41
CA THR A 51 -1.31 -10.08 27.26
C THR A 51 0.04 -9.43 26.97
N VAL A 52 0.10 -8.57 25.96
CA VAL A 52 1.31 -7.87 25.54
C VAL A 52 1.09 -6.37 25.74
N VAL A 53 1.84 -5.78 26.66
CA VAL A 53 1.74 -4.35 27.00
C VAL A 53 2.91 -3.58 26.41
N ASN A 54 2.67 -2.57 25.59
CA ASN A 54 3.72 -1.70 25.04
C ASN A 54 4.24 -0.74 26.10
N LEU A 55 5.48 -0.94 26.58
CA LEU A 55 6.06 -0.10 27.62
C LEU A 55 6.57 1.24 27.08
N GLU A 56 6.81 1.36 25.79
CA GLU A 56 7.27 2.60 25.17
C GLU A 56 6.15 3.65 25.13
N ASP A 57 4.91 3.24 24.85
CA ASP A 57 3.73 4.13 24.90
C ASP A 57 3.52 4.67 26.33
N PHE A 58 3.59 3.79 27.33
CA PHE A 58 3.47 4.22 28.73
C PHE A 58 4.64 5.08 29.20
N TYR A 59 5.84 4.85 28.67
CA TYR A 59 6.97 5.72 28.95
C TYR A 59 6.81 7.10 28.30
N TRP A 60 6.27 7.15 27.08
CA TRP A 60 5.91 8.41 26.42
C TRP A 60 4.93 9.19 27.30
N ASP A 61 3.82 8.58 27.72
CA ASP A 61 2.85 9.17 28.65
C ASP A 61 3.50 9.70 29.93
N TYR A 62 4.40 8.90 30.53
CA TYR A 62 5.14 9.29 31.74
C TYR A 62 5.96 10.56 31.51
N THR A 63 6.67 10.65 30.38
CA THR A 63 7.47 11.83 30.03
C THR A 63 6.62 13.06 29.70
N HIS A 64 5.34 12.86 29.37
CA HIS A 64 4.36 13.91 29.09
C HIS A 64 3.45 14.23 30.30
N GLY A 65 3.82 13.77 31.49
CA GLY A 65 3.23 14.22 32.76
C GLY A 65 2.21 13.26 33.38
N ARG A 66 1.95 12.09 32.78
CA ARG A 66 1.13 11.06 33.42
C ARG A 66 1.90 10.47 34.62
N SER A 67 1.24 10.40 35.78
CA SER A 67 1.88 9.88 36.99
C SER A 67 2.16 8.37 36.88
N PHE A 68 3.26 7.91 37.49
CA PHE A 68 3.62 6.49 37.51
C PHE A 68 2.50 5.60 38.08
N ASP A 69 1.86 6.01 39.17
CA ASP A 69 0.76 5.26 39.81
C ASP A 69 -0.43 5.06 38.85
N SER A 70 -0.84 6.11 38.13
CA SER A 70 -1.87 6.01 37.08
C SER A 70 -1.47 5.11 35.90
N ILE A 71 -0.18 5.07 35.55
CA ILE A 71 0.34 4.16 34.52
C ILE A 71 0.26 2.71 35.00
N MET A 72 0.71 2.44 36.23
CA MET A 72 0.64 1.09 36.82
C MET A 72 -0.79 0.57 36.89
N GLY A 73 -1.74 1.43 37.28
CA GLY A 73 -3.17 1.11 37.25
C GLY A 73 -3.65 0.71 35.85
N ALA A 74 -3.30 1.47 34.81
CA ALA A 74 -3.70 1.15 33.44
C ALA A 74 -3.01 -0.11 32.87
N ILE A 75 -1.75 -0.36 33.24
CA ILE A 75 -1.08 -1.62 32.92
C ILE A 75 -1.81 -2.79 33.59
N ALA A 76 -2.16 -2.67 34.87
CA ALA A 76 -2.89 -3.68 35.61
C ALA A 76 -4.27 -3.96 35.01
N GLU A 77 -5.03 -2.91 34.69
CA GLU A 77 -6.31 -3.01 33.98
C GLU A 77 -6.18 -3.82 32.69
N THR A 78 -5.09 -3.64 31.93
CA THR A 78 -4.85 -4.39 30.68
C THR A 78 -4.71 -5.90 30.90
N PHE A 79 -4.13 -6.34 32.04
CA PHE A 79 -4.03 -7.76 32.39
C PHE A 79 -5.34 -8.34 32.94
N GLU A 80 -6.17 -7.50 33.55
CA GLU A 80 -7.49 -7.87 34.07
C GLU A 80 -8.59 -7.90 33.00
N MET A 81 -8.34 -7.32 31.82
CA MET A 81 -9.31 -7.35 30.70
C MET A 81 -9.69 -8.79 30.36
N GLU A 82 -10.98 -8.99 30.13
CA GLU A 82 -11.52 -10.28 29.70
C GLU A 82 -10.86 -10.69 28.39
N LYS A 83 -10.21 -11.86 28.39
CA LYS A 83 -9.53 -12.37 27.20
C LYS A 83 -10.57 -12.77 26.16
N PRO A 84 -10.40 -12.38 24.89
CA PRO A 84 -11.34 -12.77 23.85
C PRO A 84 -11.37 -14.29 23.72
N GLU A 85 -12.55 -14.85 23.47
CA GLU A 85 -12.70 -16.26 23.18
C GLU A 85 -12.15 -16.55 21.79
N ILE A 86 -10.92 -17.09 21.72
CA ILE A 86 -10.28 -17.41 20.44
C ILE A 86 -10.74 -18.78 19.97
N ASP A 87 -11.40 -18.83 18.80
CA ASP A 87 -11.61 -20.09 18.09
C ASP A 87 -10.28 -20.61 17.53
N PHE A 88 -9.61 -21.44 18.33
CA PHE A 88 -8.36 -22.09 17.94
C PHE A 88 -8.47 -22.92 16.66
N GLY A 89 -9.68 -23.33 16.24
CA GLY A 89 -9.89 -24.00 14.97
C GLY A 89 -9.40 -23.16 13.79
N LYS A 90 -9.63 -21.84 13.83
CA LYS A 90 -9.16 -20.90 12.79
C LYS A 90 -7.63 -20.79 12.70
N LEU A 91 -6.91 -21.19 13.76
CA LEU A 91 -5.45 -21.14 13.80
C LEU A 91 -4.80 -22.43 13.25
N THR A 92 -5.54 -23.53 13.19
CA THR A 92 -5.01 -24.86 12.83
C THR A 92 -5.66 -25.49 11.61
N ASP A 93 -6.86 -25.04 11.23
CA ASP A 93 -7.66 -25.55 10.12
C ASP A 93 -7.83 -24.48 9.05
N PHE A 94 -7.27 -24.74 7.86
CA PHE A 94 -7.29 -23.78 6.76
C PHE A 94 -8.69 -23.46 6.27
N GLU A 95 -9.63 -24.42 6.26
CA GLU A 95 -10.98 -24.17 5.77
C GLU A 95 -11.73 -23.18 6.67
N LYS A 96 -11.51 -23.25 7.98
CA LYS A 96 -12.02 -22.26 8.94
C LYS A 96 -11.26 -20.94 8.86
N ALA A 97 -9.95 -21.01 8.66
CA ALA A 97 -9.10 -19.83 8.55
C ALA A 97 -9.52 -18.96 7.36
N LYS A 98 -9.87 -19.57 6.21
CA LYS A 98 -10.31 -18.88 5.00
C LYS A 98 -11.45 -17.89 5.24
N GLU A 99 -12.39 -18.21 6.12
CA GLU A 99 -13.56 -17.36 6.41
C GLU A 99 -13.14 -16.02 7.04
N VAL A 100 -11.99 -16.00 7.74
CA VAL A 100 -11.47 -14.81 8.42
C VAL A 100 -10.12 -14.33 7.87
N LEU A 101 -9.66 -14.90 6.77
CA LEU A 101 -8.36 -14.60 6.17
C LEU A 101 -8.42 -13.34 5.33
N PHE A 102 -7.46 -12.44 5.46
CA PHE A 102 -7.39 -11.22 4.66
C PHE A 102 -5.94 -10.76 4.45
N ILE A 103 -5.73 -9.81 3.54
CA ILE A 103 -4.42 -9.25 3.23
C ILE A 103 -4.18 -7.89 3.88
N ARG A 104 -2.91 -7.60 4.15
CA ARG A 104 -2.40 -6.26 4.44
C ARG A 104 -1.17 -5.97 3.59
N VAL A 105 -0.86 -4.70 3.39
CA VAL A 105 0.31 -4.25 2.64
C VAL A 105 1.24 -3.46 3.54
N SER A 106 2.54 -3.65 3.36
CA SER A 106 3.58 -2.93 4.10
C SER A 106 4.81 -2.73 3.22
N ASN A 107 5.69 -1.82 3.63
CA ASN A 107 6.99 -1.68 2.98
C ASN A 107 7.82 -2.96 3.14
N ALA A 108 8.38 -3.49 2.05
CA ALA A 108 9.16 -4.72 2.11
C ALA A 108 10.53 -4.52 2.78
N GLU A 109 11.23 -3.44 2.46
CA GLU A 109 12.57 -3.15 2.99
C GLU A 109 12.52 -2.88 4.51
N LYS A 110 11.60 -2.03 4.96
CA LYS A 110 11.45 -1.73 6.40
C LYS A 110 11.09 -2.95 7.25
N ASN A 111 10.53 -3.99 6.63
CA ASN A 111 10.08 -5.19 7.33
C ASN A 111 10.90 -6.45 6.96
N GLU A 112 12.07 -6.31 6.33
CA GLU A 112 12.81 -7.44 5.76
C GLU A 112 13.03 -8.58 6.76
N ASP A 113 13.44 -8.26 7.99
CA ASP A 113 13.70 -9.26 9.03
C ASP A 113 12.41 -9.94 9.50
N TYR A 114 11.35 -9.17 9.73
CA TYR A 114 10.04 -9.71 10.11
C TYR A 114 9.46 -10.61 9.01
N LEU A 115 9.60 -10.20 7.74
CA LEU A 115 9.09 -10.93 6.57
C LEU A 115 9.76 -12.31 6.39
N LYS A 116 10.95 -12.56 6.94
CA LYS A 116 11.57 -13.90 6.98
C LYS A 116 10.75 -14.89 7.80
N THR A 117 9.90 -14.41 8.72
CA THR A 117 9.14 -15.25 9.67
C THR A 117 7.71 -15.55 9.22
N VAL A 118 7.21 -14.85 8.20
CA VAL A 118 5.83 -14.92 7.72
C VAL A 118 5.74 -15.13 6.20
N PRO A 119 4.75 -15.87 5.70
CA PRO A 119 4.50 -15.95 4.26
C PRO A 119 4.05 -14.60 3.71
N HIS A 120 4.60 -14.22 2.56
CA HIS A 120 4.31 -12.96 1.89
C HIS A 120 4.48 -13.06 0.36
N THR A 121 3.83 -12.15 -0.35
CA THR A 121 4.01 -11.92 -1.79
C THR A 121 4.54 -10.52 -2.00
N LEU A 122 5.60 -10.38 -2.79
CA LEU A 122 6.17 -9.07 -3.11
C LEU A 122 5.46 -8.49 -4.33
N GLN A 123 5.18 -7.19 -4.26
CA GLN A 123 4.74 -6.38 -5.37
C GLN A 123 5.58 -5.11 -5.38
N GLU A 124 6.52 -5.01 -6.33
CA GLU A 124 7.58 -4.00 -6.28
C GLU A 124 8.31 -4.01 -4.92
N ASP A 125 8.33 -2.88 -4.22
CA ASP A 125 8.88 -2.68 -2.88
C ASP A 125 7.85 -2.85 -1.75
N MET A 126 6.65 -3.35 -2.05
CA MET A 126 5.62 -3.69 -1.07
C MET A 126 5.55 -5.19 -0.82
N ALA A 127 5.20 -5.55 0.41
CA ALA A 127 4.92 -6.91 0.82
C ALA A 127 3.43 -7.05 1.16
N ILE A 128 2.76 -7.96 0.47
CA ILE A 128 1.42 -8.45 0.83
C ILE A 128 1.59 -9.56 1.86
N THR A 129 1.04 -9.33 3.05
CA THR A 129 1.05 -10.29 4.18
C THR A 129 -0.36 -10.77 4.50
N TYR A 130 -0.47 -11.93 5.13
CA TYR A 130 -1.75 -12.61 5.36
C TYR A 130 -2.10 -12.62 6.85
N HIS A 131 -3.37 -12.34 7.16
CA HIS A 131 -3.84 -12.11 8.52
C HIS A 131 -5.18 -12.80 8.76
N LEU A 132 -5.45 -13.21 9.98
CA LEU A 132 -6.78 -13.69 10.41
C LEU A 132 -7.43 -12.62 11.27
N LYS A 133 -8.66 -12.25 10.92
CA LYS A 133 -9.48 -11.35 11.73
C LYS A 133 -9.93 -12.09 12.98
N MET A 134 -9.62 -11.53 14.14
CA MET A 134 -10.02 -12.05 15.44
C MET A 134 -11.25 -11.33 15.96
N ASP A 135 -11.23 -10.00 15.87
CA ASP A 135 -12.31 -9.14 16.32
C ASP A 135 -12.29 -7.81 15.55
N GLU A 136 -13.38 -7.07 15.62
CA GLU A 136 -13.55 -5.77 15.01
C GLU A 136 -14.44 -4.90 15.89
N ASN A 137 -13.94 -3.74 16.28
CA ASN A 137 -14.67 -2.78 17.08
C ASN A 137 -14.42 -1.34 16.59
N GLU A 138 -15.02 -0.36 17.27
CA GLU A 138 -14.87 1.07 16.93
C GLU A 138 -13.41 1.56 16.92
N ASN A 139 -12.50 0.84 17.60
CA ASN A 139 -11.06 1.15 17.65
C ASN A 139 -10.25 0.43 16.56
N GLY A 140 -10.89 -0.39 15.72
CA GLY A 140 -10.29 -1.02 14.54
C GLY A 140 -10.38 -2.54 14.50
N VAL A 141 -9.53 -3.13 13.64
CA VAL A 141 -9.53 -4.57 13.33
C VAL A 141 -8.42 -5.29 14.12
N ALA A 142 -8.82 -6.10 15.10
CA ALA A 142 -7.92 -6.99 15.80
C ALA A 142 -7.62 -8.22 14.92
N SER A 143 -6.33 -8.49 14.68
CA SER A 143 -5.91 -9.61 13.83
C SER A 143 -4.64 -10.27 14.31
N THR A 144 -4.39 -11.48 13.82
CA THR A 144 -3.08 -12.16 13.93
C THR A 144 -2.48 -12.37 12.55
N THR A 145 -1.16 -12.21 12.44
CA THR A 145 -0.44 -12.54 11.20
C THR A 145 -0.32 -14.06 11.06
N ILE A 146 -0.51 -14.58 9.84
CA ILE A 146 -0.16 -15.96 9.52
C ILE A 146 1.36 -16.10 9.59
N THR A 147 1.84 -17.10 10.31
CA THR A 147 3.28 -17.42 10.39
C THR A 147 3.65 -18.55 9.43
N ASN A 148 4.94 -18.71 9.13
CA ASN A 148 5.42 -19.85 8.34
C ASN A 148 5.05 -21.21 8.98
N HIS A 149 4.98 -21.26 10.32
CA HIS A 149 4.52 -22.46 11.04
C HIS A 149 3.04 -22.75 10.79
N MET A 150 2.18 -21.73 10.80
CA MET A 150 0.76 -21.88 10.50
C MET A 150 0.54 -22.33 9.05
N LEU A 151 1.24 -21.75 8.09
CA LEU A 151 1.18 -22.19 6.68
C LEU A 151 1.54 -23.68 6.54
N HIS A 152 2.61 -24.14 7.21
CA HIS A 152 2.98 -25.55 7.22
C HIS A 152 1.91 -26.42 7.89
N MET A 153 1.30 -25.95 8.98
CA MET A 153 0.22 -26.67 9.68
C MET A 153 -1.05 -26.79 8.83
N PHE A 154 -1.41 -25.73 8.11
CA PHE A 154 -2.52 -25.71 7.16
C PHE A 154 -2.31 -26.69 6.01
N GLY A 155 -1.06 -27.02 5.67
CA GLY A 155 -0.73 -27.97 4.62
C GLY A 155 -1.04 -27.46 3.21
N VAL A 156 -1.06 -26.13 3.03
CA VAL A 156 -1.33 -25.47 1.74
C VAL A 156 -0.12 -24.70 1.23
N SER A 157 -0.11 -24.44 -0.06
CA SER A 157 0.90 -23.61 -0.69
C SER A 157 0.71 -22.12 -0.38
N LYS A 158 1.78 -21.34 -0.55
CA LYS A 158 1.71 -19.87 -0.43
C LYS A 158 0.74 -19.25 -1.43
N ASP A 159 0.65 -19.80 -2.64
CA ASP A 159 -0.22 -19.27 -3.69
C ASP A 159 -1.70 -19.56 -3.39
N GLU A 160 -2.01 -20.74 -2.84
CA GLU A 160 -3.36 -21.04 -2.34
C GLU A 160 -3.77 -20.13 -1.18
N LEU A 161 -2.84 -19.86 -0.24
CA LEU A 161 -3.06 -18.88 0.84
C LEU A 161 -3.31 -17.48 0.27
N HIS A 162 -2.50 -17.06 -0.71
CA HIS A 162 -2.59 -15.73 -1.33
C HIS A 162 -3.94 -15.51 -2.01
N ASN A 163 -4.36 -16.43 -2.87
CA ASN A 163 -5.62 -16.31 -3.61
C ASN A 163 -6.83 -16.34 -2.67
N ALA A 164 -6.83 -17.23 -1.66
CA ALA A 164 -7.89 -17.28 -0.66
C ALA A 164 -7.97 -15.98 0.15
N ALA A 165 -6.82 -15.39 0.50
CA ALA A 165 -6.78 -14.13 1.23
C ALA A 165 -7.30 -12.97 0.39
N LEU A 166 -6.96 -12.88 -0.90
CA LEU A 166 -7.47 -11.85 -1.80
C LEU A 166 -8.99 -11.91 -1.95
N GLU A 167 -9.53 -13.09 -2.26
CA GLU A 167 -10.97 -13.29 -2.45
C GLU A 167 -11.77 -12.99 -1.17
N ASN A 168 -11.22 -13.36 0.00
CA ASN A 168 -11.92 -13.13 1.25
C ASN A 168 -11.76 -11.68 1.76
N SER A 169 -10.65 -11.01 1.43
CA SER A 169 -10.45 -9.59 1.76
C SER A 169 -11.52 -8.72 1.12
N GLU A 170 -11.84 -8.93 -0.16
CA GLU A 170 -12.88 -8.16 -0.87
C GLU A 170 -14.26 -8.33 -0.24
N LYS A 171 -14.58 -9.54 0.25
CA LYS A 171 -15.86 -9.81 0.92
C LYS A 171 -15.92 -9.21 2.32
N MET A 172 -14.81 -9.28 3.04
CA MET A 172 -14.73 -8.85 4.44
C MET A 172 -14.60 -7.34 4.60
N PHE A 173 -13.85 -6.72 3.69
CA PHE A 173 -13.54 -5.30 3.68
C PHE A 173 -13.78 -4.75 2.28
N PRO A 174 -15.04 -4.62 1.84
CA PRO A 174 -15.37 -4.15 0.50
C PRO A 174 -14.66 -2.85 0.13
N ALA A 175 -14.29 -2.75 -1.16
CA ALA A 175 -13.63 -1.57 -1.68
C ALA A 175 -14.51 -0.32 -1.51
N ASN A 176 -13.96 0.70 -0.88
CA ASN A 176 -14.55 2.03 -0.74
C ASN A 176 -13.74 3.00 -1.61
N ILE A 177 -14.32 3.35 -2.76
CA ILE A 177 -13.67 4.15 -3.79
C ILE A 177 -14.50 5.41 -4.01
N PHE A 178 -13.88 6.58 -3.87
CA PHE A 178 -14.58 7.87 -3.99
C PHE A 178 -13.66 8.97 -4.50
N ASP A 179 -14.23 9.98 -5.15
CA ASP A 179 -13.51 11.20 -5.51
C ASP A 179 -13.29 12.06 -4.26
N LEU A 180 -12.04 12.45 -3.99
CA LEU A 180 -11.67 13.20 -2.80
C LEU A 180 -12.29 14.60 -2.80
N HIS A 181 -12.30 15.29 -3.94
CA HIS A 181 -12.81 16.66 -4.03
C HIS A 181 -14.33 16.67 -3.86
N GLU A 182 -15.03 15.72 -4.46
CA GLU A 182 -16.46 15.55 -4.30
C GLU A 182 -16.81 15.27 -2.83
N LYS A 183 -16.09 14.36 -2.17
CA LYS A 183 -16.32 14.03 -0.76
C LYS A 183 -16.06 15.22 0.15
N LEU A 184 -14.96 15.95 -0.07
CA LEU A 184 -14.67 17.19 0.67
C LEU A 184 -15.75 18.25 0.47
N ARG A 185 -16.24 18.42 -0.77
CA ARG A 185 -17.34 19.32 -1.09
C ARG A 185 -18.62 18.92 -0.35
N GLN A 186 -18.98 17.64 -0.36
CA GLN A 186 -20.17 17.12 0.33
C GLN A 186 -20.08 17.33 1.84
N SER A 187 -18.93 17.05 2.46
CA SER A 187 -18.70 17.30 3.89
C SER A 187 -18.82 18.78 4.23
N PHE A 188 -18.20 19.66 3.43
CA PHE A 188 -18.28 21.10 3.63
C PHE A 188 -19.74 21.60 3.58
N ILE A 189 -20.54 21.14 2.61
CA ILE A 189 -21.97 21.46 2.52
C ILE A 189 -22.72 20.97 3.76
N ALA A 190 -22.45 19.74 4.22
CA ALA A 190 -23.14 19.17 5.37
C ALA A 190 -22.88 19.97 6.65
N ASP A 191 -21.63 20.35 6.90
CA ASP A 191 -21.23 21.15 8.06
C ASP A 191 -21.91 22.53 8.04
N MET A 192 -21.92 23.21 6.90
CA MET A 192 -22.57 24.53 6.78
C MET A 192 -24.10 24.46 6.97
N LYS A 193 -24.73 23.38 6.49
CA LYS A 193 -26.16 23.14 6.72
C LYS A 193 -26.45 22.88 8.19
N LEU A 194 -25.58 22.15 8.88
CA LEU A 194 -25.68 21.91 10.31
C LEU A 194 -25.59 23.22 11.11
N ASP A 195 -24.74 24.15 10.67
CA ASP A 195 -24.59 25.50 11.22
C ASP A 195 -25.76 26.45 10.86
N GLY A 196 -26.76 25.97 10.11
CA GLY A 196 -27.97 26.73 9.77
C GLY A 196 -27.78 27.75 8.65
N MET A 197 -26.75 27.59 7.82
CA MET A 197 -26.50 28.48 6.69
C MET A 197 -27.56 28.30 5.57
N PRO A 198 -28.08 29.39 4.98
CA PRO A 198 -28.99 29.30 3.83
C PRO A 198 -28.33 28.69 2.60
N ASP A 199 -29.08 27.91 1.82
CA ASP A 199 -28.58 27.24 0.61
C ASP A 199 -27.95 28.24 -0.39
N GLU A 200 -28.48 29.46 -0.53
CA GLU A 200 -27.93 30.44 -1.48
C GLU A 200 -26.51 30.90 -1.12
N MET A 201 -26.20 30.98 0.19
CA MET A 201 -24.88 31.39 0.66
C MET A 201 -23.86 30.24 0.51
N ILE A 202 -24.31 29.00 0.73
CA ILE A 202 -23.50 27.80 0.48
C ILE A 202 -23.14 27.73 -1.01
N GLU A 203 -24.11 27.93 -1.90
CA GLU A 203 -23.89 27.91 -3.35
C GLU A 203 -22.91 29.00 -3.80
N GLU A 204 -22.92 30.18 -3.17
CA GLU A 204 -21.94 31.23 -3.45
C GLU A 204 -20.52 30.81 -3.04
N MET A 205 -20.35 30.18 -1.88
CA MET A 205 -19.05 29.73 -1.38
C MET A 205 -18.51 28.51 -2.13
N LEU A 206 -19.38 27.69 -2.72
CA LEU A 206 -19.00 26.55 -3.54
C LEU A 206 -18.36 26.95 -4.89
N LYS A 207 -18.47 28.21 -5.32
CA LYS A 207 -17.85 28.67 -6.58
C LYS A 207 -16.33 28.60 -6.58
N ASP A 208 -15.72 28.59 -5.39
CA ASP A 208 -14.26 28.48 -5.23
C ASP A 208 -13.79 27.01 -5.17
N PHE A 209 -14.71 26.03 -5.11
CA PHE A 209 -14.36 24.62 -5.20
C PHE A 209 -14.10 24.23 -6.67
N PRO A 210 -13.15 23.32 -6.93
CA PRO A 210 -12.95 22.77 -8.27
C PRO A 210 -14.25 22.17 -8.82
N GLU A 211 -14.53 22.40 -10.11
CA GLU A 211 -15.70 21.80 -10.77
C GLU A 211 -15.56 20.27 -10.87
N GLU A 212 -16.69 19.58 -10.93
CA GLU A 212 -16.75 18.13 -11.14
C GLU A 212 -15.97 17.75 -12.42
N GLY A 213 -14.90 16.94 -12.28
CA GLY A 213 -14.11 16.41 -13.38
C GLY A 213 -12.77 17.12 -13.69
N GLU A 214 -12.49 18.27 -13.06
CA GLU A 214 -11.23 18.99 -13.32
C GLU A 214 -10.01 18.37 -12.65
N LYS A 215 -10.18 17.66 -11.53
CA LYS A 215 -9.10 17.03 -10.75
C LYS A 215 -9.61 15.76 -10.09
N THR A 216 -9.54 14.62 -10.76
CA THR A 216 -10.07 13.36 -10.19
C THR A 216 -8.99 12.68 -9.35
N MET A 217 -8.79 13.21 -8.13
CA MET A 217 -8.07 12.50 -7.08
C MET A 217 -9.00 11.44 -6.51
N THR A 218 -8.88 10.20 -6.99
CA THR A 218 -9.73 9.11 -6.51
C THR A 218 -9.05 8.39 -5.36
N VAL A 219 -9.69 8.32 -4.20
CA VAL A 219 -9.20 7.56 -3.06
C VAL A 219 -9.67 6.11 -3.17
N VAL A 220 -8.75 5.18 -2.94
CA VAL A 220 -9.01 3.74 -2.86
C VAL A 220 -8.65 3.27 -1.46
N SER A 221 -9.67 2.88 -0.70
CA SER A 221 -9.56 2.31 0.64
C SER A 221 -10.60 1.20 0.82
N ASN A 222 -10.74 0.67 2.03
CA ASN A 222 -11.85 -0.20 2.42
C ASN A 222 -12.94 0.57 3.18
N ASP A 223 -14.08 -0.07 3.43
CA ASP A 223 -15.22 0.50 4.15
C ASP A 223 -14.93 0.83 5.61
N VAL A 224 -13.97 0.16 6.24
CA VAL A 224 -13.50 0.43 7.61
C VAL A 224 -12.55 1.64 7.69
N GLY A 225 -11.84 1.94 6.61
CA GLY A 225 -10.80 2.99 6.56
C GLY A 225 -9.47 2.60 7.21
N ILE A 226 -9.25 1.31 7.49
CA ILE A 226 -8.04 0.82 8.17
C ILE A 226 -7.40 -0.31 7.34
N ASN A 227 -6.10 -0.16 7.06
CA ASN A 227 -5.33 -1.05 6.17
C ASN A 227 -5.89 -1.17 4.74
N GLY A 228 -6.66 -0.17 4.28
CA GLY A 228 -7.36 -0.17 2.99
C GLY A 228 -6.47 0.03 1.77
N ALA A 229 -5.18 0.38 1.91
CA ALA A 229 -4.28 0.45 0.76
C ALA A 229 -4.13 -0.90 0.04
N ALA A 230 -4.39 -2.00 0.77
CA ALA A 230 -4.42 -3.35 0.20
C ALA A 230 -5.50 -3.55 -0.88
N VAL A 231 -6.55 -2.73 -0.88
CA VAL A 231 -7.68 -2.82 -1.82
C VAL A 231 -7.24 -2.67 -3.27
N ILE A 232 -6.17 -1.93 -3.55
CA ILE A 232 -5.65 -1.80 -4.91
C ILE A 232 -5.24 -3.16 -5.51
N PHE A 233 -4.90 -4.14 -4.68
CA PHE A 233 -4.52 -5.50 -5.11
C PHE A 233 -5.68 -6.47 -5.16
N TYR A 234 -6.91 -6.05 -4.83
CA TYR A 234 -8.06 -6.93 -4.95
C TYR A 234 -8.33 -7.25 -6.42
N PRO A 235 -8.86 -8.45 -6.72
CA PRO A 235 -9.16 -8.84 -8.09
C PRO A 235 -10.01 -7.80 -8.83
N GLY A 236 -9.51 -7.31 -9.96
CA GLY A 236 -10.23 -6.35 -10.83
C GLY A 236 -10.24 -4.89 -10.36
N VAL A 237 -9.71 -4.55 -9.18
CA VAL A 237 -9.69 -3.14 -8.73
C VAL A 237 -8.82 -2.27 -9.62
N MET A 238 -7.63 -2.73 -10.02
CA MET A 238 -6.77 -1.96 -10.94
C MET A 238 -7.43 -1.73 -12.31
N ASP A 239 -8.13 -2.74 -12.85
CA ASP A 239 -8.89 -2.62 -14.09
C ASP A 239 -10.02 -1.60 -13.94
N LYS A 240 -10.78 -1.67 -12.84
CA LYS A 240 -11.82 -0.68 -12.50
C LYS A 240 -11.25 0.74 -12.38
N MET A 241 -10.05 0.89 -11.83
CA MET A 241 -9.42 2.21 -11.70
C MET A 241 -9.01 2.74 -13.06
N ALA A 242 -8.59 1.89 -14.01
CA ALA A 242 -8.32 2.29 -15.38
C ALA A 242 -9.60 2.77 -16.10
N GLU A 243 -10.74 2.11 -15.84
CA GLU A 243 -12.04 2.54 -16.36
C GLU A 243 -12.45 3.91 -15.83
N ILE A 244 -12.27 4.17 -14.52
CA ILE A 244 -12.53 5.48 -13.90
C ILE A 244 -11.54 6.52 -14.42
N ALA A 245 -10.27 6.13 -14.59
CA ALA A 245 -9.21 7.00 -15.10
C ALA A 245 -9.38 7.37 -16.58
N GLU A 246 -10.19 6.58 -17.31
CA GLU A 246 -10.28 6.58 -18.78
C GLU A 246 -8.93 6.33 -19.46
N GLY A 247 -8.05 5.53 -18.83
CA GLY A 247 -6.71 5.24 -19.32
C GLY A 247 -5.72 4.87 -18.23
N ASP A 248 -4.47 5.21 -18.49
CA ASP A 248 -3.33 4.99 -17.59
C ASP A 248 -3.42 5.94 -16.39
N TYR A 249 -2.88 5.51 -15.25
CA TYR A 249 -2.93 6.31 -14.02
C TYR A 249 -1.75 6.04 -13.11
N PHE A 250 -1.45 7.04 -12.29
CA PHE A 250 -0.53 6.93 -11.18
C PHE A 250 -1.25 6.50 -9.91
N ILE A 251 -0.54 5.71 -9.10
CA ILE A 251 -0.96 5.26 -7.78
C ILE A 251 0.01 5.86 -6.78
N LEU A 252 -0.51 6.72 -5.91
CA LEU A 252 0.23 7.40 -4.86
C LEU A 252 -0.20 6.79 -3.52
N PRO A 253 0.66 6.02 -2.87
CA PRO A 253 0.40 5.55 -1.51
C PRO A 253 0.30 6.73 -0.56
N SER A 254 -0.88 6.95 0.01
CA SER A 254 -1.09 7.97 1.05
C SER A 254 -0.62 7.44 2.40
N SER A 255 -0.97 6.19 2.70
CA SER A 255 -0.56 5.45 3.90
C SER A 255 -0.80 3.96 3.69
N VAL A 256 -0.61 3.14 4.72
CA VAL A 256 -1.10 1.74 4.72
C VAL A 256 -2.63 1.65 4.70
N HIS A 257 -3.35 2.75 4.96
CA HIS A 257 -4.82 2.78 5.03
C HIS A 257 -5.49 3.13 3.71
N GLU A 258 -4.82 3.81 2.78
CA GLU A 258 -5.42 4.19 1.50
C GLU A 258 -4.37 4.53 0.43
N THR A 259 -4.78 4.46 -0.82
CA THR A 259 -4.01 4.93 -1.98
C THR A 259 -4.81 5.99 -2.73
N ILE A 260 -4.11 6.94 -3.36
CA ILE A 260 -4.68 7.97 -4.20
C ILE A 260 -4.35 7.64 -5.65
N ILE A 261 -5.37 7.65 -6.49
CA ILE A 261 -5.29 7.44 -7.93
C ILE A 261 -5.34 8.80 -8.61
N LEU A 262 -4.35 9.05 -9.46
CA LEU A 262 -4.28 10.25 -10.29
C LEU A 262 -4.24 9.84 -11.75
N HIS A 263 -5.16 10.37 -12.55
CA HIS A 263 -5.20 10.12 -13.98
C HIS A 263 -3.92 10.65 -14.63
N ASP A 264 -3.26 9.85 -15.47
CA ASP A 264 -2.10 10.33 -16.21
C ASP A 264 -2.54 11.16 -17.43
N ARG A 265 -2.60 12.48 -17.24
CA ARG A 265 -2.86 13.45 -18.31
C ARG A 265 -1.57 13.99 -18.95
N GLY A 266 -0.40 13.48 -18.57
CA GLY A 266 0.91 13.99 -19.00
C GLY A 266 1.27 15.38 -18.45
N ASN A 267 0.55 15.86 -17.44
CA ASN A 267 0.72 17.19 -16.86
C ASN A 267 1.68 17.22 -15.66
N LEU A 268 1.89 16.08 -15.02
CA LEU A 268 2.75 15.92 -13.85
C LEU A 268 3.83 14.90 -14.20
N THR A 269 5.06 15.21 -13.84
CA THR A 269 6.20 14.30 -13.98
C THR A 269 6.25 13.31 -12.81
N THR A 270 6.88 12.16 -13.02
CA THR A 270 7.05 11.18 -11.94
C THR A 270 7.91 11.72 -10.79
N GLU A 271 8.86 12.61 -11.10
CA GLU A 271 9.69 13.30 -10.12
C GLU A 271 8.85 14.21 -9.22
N GLU A 272 7.95 15.01 -9.80
CA GLU A 272 7.03 15.87 -9.04
C GLU A 272 6.11 15.06 -8.13
N LEU A 273 5.51 13.99 -8.65
CA LEU A 273 4.65 13.10 -7.86
C LEU A 273 5.41 12.43 -6.71
N THR A 274 6.62 11.95 -6.98
CA THR A 274 7.48 11.32 -5.97
C THR A 274 7.89 12.31 -4.88
N MET A 275 8.18 13.56 -5.25
CA MET A 275 8.46 14.61 -4.26
C MET A 275 7.24 14.89 -3.38
N MET A 276 6.04 14.94 -3.94
CA MET A 276 4.81 15.16 -3.18
C MET A 276 4.58 14.04 -2.15
N VAL A 277 4.70 12.77 -2.55
CA VAL A 277 4.55 11.63 -1.63
C VAL A 277 5.57 11.69 -0.49
N LYS A 278 6.85 11.94 -0.82
CA LYS A 278 7.92 12.08 0.18
C LYS A 278 7.67 13.19 1.18
N GLU A 279 7.22 14.36 0.71
CA GLU A 279 6.94 15.51 1.57
C GLU A 279 5.78 15.23 2.54
N ILE A 280 4.68 14.66 2.02
CA ILE A 280 3.52 14.30 2.83
C ILE A 280 3.91 13.23 3.86
N ASN A 281 4.60 12.17 3.43
CA ASN A 281 5.06 11.13 4.34
C ASN A 281 5.94 11.70 5.44
N ALA A 282 6.90 12.57 5.12
CA ALA A 282 7.83 13.12 6.09
C ALA A 282 7.17 14.05 7.12
N THR A 283 6.06 14.72 6.76
CA THR A 283 5.49 15.81 7.57
C THR A 283 4.12 15.51 8.17
N GLN A 284 3.30 14.67 7.53
CA GLN A 284 1.90 14.44 7.91
C GLN A 284 1.56 12.98 8.24
N VAL A 285 2.42 12.02 7.90
CA VAL A 285 2.12 10.59 8.10
C VAL A 285 3.01 10.03 9.19
N GLU A 286 2.41 9.32 10.14
CA GLU A 286 3.14 8.65 11.21
C GLU A 286 4.06 7.55 10.68
N PRO A 287 5.27 7.34 11.25
CA PRO A 287 6.25 6.40 10.71
C PRO A 287 5.73 4.98 10.48
N TRP A 288 4.83 4.48 11.34
CA TRP A 288 4.23 3.15 11.26
C TRP A 288 3.09 3.03 10.23
N ASP A 289 2.51 4.15 9.81
CA ASP A 289 1.45 4.22 8.79
C ASP A 289 2.01 4.49 7.38
N ARG A 290 3.30 4.78 7.24
CA ARG A 290 3.96 5.03 5.94
C ARG A 290 4.16 3.73 5.16
N LEU A 291 3.50 3.63 4.01
CA LEU A 291 3.63 2.47 3.11
C LEU A 291 4.91 2.52 2.26
N THR A 292 5.11 3.57 1.46
CA THR A 292 6.36 3.79 0.71
C THR A 292 6.47 5.26 0.31
N ASP A 293 7.67 5.68 -0.08
CA ASP A 293 7.98 7.00 -0.66
C ASP A 293 7.99 6.98 -2.20
N GLU A 294 7.60 5.85 -2.80
CA GLU A 294 7.57 5.64 -4.24
C GLU A 294 6.17 5.90 -4.82
N VAL A 295 6.15 6.28 -6.10
CA VAL A 295 4.93 6.38 -6.90
C VAL A 295 4.89 5.21 -7.87
N TYR A 296 3.71 4.67 -8.12
CA TYR A 296 3.52 3.59 -9.08
C TYR A 296 2.67 4.05 -10.26
N HIS A 297 2.74 3.27 -11.33
CA HIS A 297 1.97 3.44 -12.53
C HIS A 297 1.30 2.12 -12.90
N TYR A 298 0.06 2.19 -13.39
CA TYR A 298 -0.64 1.04 -13.95
C TYR A 298 -0.93 1.24 -15.43
N ASP A 299 -0.43 0.30 -16.25
CA ASP A 299 -0.71 0.20 -17.67
C ASP A 299 -1.83 -0.84 -17.89
N PRO A 300 -3.06 -0.43 -18.24
CA PRO A 300 -4.20 -1.33 -18.42
C PRO A 300 -4.13 -2.15 -19.71
N ILE A 301 -3.29 -1.78 -20.68
CA ILE A 301 -3.13 -2.52 -21.94
C ILE A 301 -2.25 -3.74 -21.71
N ASP A 302 -1.06 -3.52 -21.15
CA ASP A 302 -0.10 -4.58 -20.84
C ASP A 302 -0.38 -5.26 -19.48
N LYS A 303 -1.32 -4.71 -18.69
CA LYS A 303 -1.66 -5.09 -17.30
C LYS A 303 -0.45 -5.09 -16.37
N VAL A 304 0.36 -4.04 -16.44
CA VAL A 304 1.61 -3.89 -15.69
C VAL A 304 1.43 -2.87 -14.57
N PHE A 305 1.59 -3.33 -13.33
CA PHE A 305 1.84 -2.48 -12.17
C PHE A 305 3.35 -2.39 -11.95
N GLU A 306 3.90 -1.19 -11.96
CA GLU A 306 5.34 -0.96 -11.80
C GLU A 306 5.60 0.39 -11.13
N LYS A 307 6.84 0.61 -10.64
CA LYS A 307 7.24 1.95 -10.18
C LYS A 307 7.16 2.96 -11.33
N ALA A 308 6.78 4.19 -11.03
CA ALA A 308 6.67 5.26 -12.01
C ALA A 308 8.00 5.54 -12.75
N SER A 309 9.13 5.38 -12.05
CA SER A 309 10.47 5.46 -12.66
C SER A 309 10.74 4.32 -13.66
N ALA A 310 10.30 3.10 -13.35
CA ALA A 310 10.40 1.96 -14.27
C ALA A 310 9.51 2.14 -15.51
N PHE A 311 8.33 2.72 -15.32
CA PHE A 311 7.43 3.09 -16.41
C PHE A 311 8.08 4.08 -17.38
N GLU A 312 8.71 5.16 -16.87
CA GLU A 312 9.42 6.12 -17.72
C GLU A 312 10.56 5.47 -18.51
N GLU A 313 11.33 4.58 -17.87
CA GLU A 313 12.37 3.82 -18.56
C GLU A 313 11.78 2.91 -19.66
N ARG A 314 10.64 2.28 -19.40
CA ARG A 314 9.94 1.42 -20.36
C ARG A 314 9.46 2.23 -21.57
N LEU A 315 8.88 3.42 -21.35
CA LEU A 315 8.48 4.33 -22.43
C LEU A 315 9.68 4.82 -23.24
N ALA A 316 10.78 5.21 -22.59
CA ALA A 316 12.00 5.65 -23.27
C ALA A 316 12.57 4.55 -24.18
N LYS A 317 12.62 3.30 -23.70
CA LYS A 317 13.05 2.13 -24.48
C LYS A 317 12.11 1.85 -25.67
N LYS A 318 10.79 1.91 -25.47
CA LYS A 318 9.78 1.75 -26.55
C LYS A 318 9.98 2.84 -27.63
N ALA A 319 10.12 4.11 -27.23
CA ALA A 319 10.32 5.23 -28.16
C ALA A 319 11.64 5.13 -28.94
N GLU A 320 12.73 4.67 -28.31
CA GLU A 320 14.00 4.44 -28.98
C GLU A 320 13.90 3.31 -30.01
N ALA A 321 13.26 2.19 -29.65
CA ALA A 321 13.02 1.07 -30.56
C ALA A 321 12.23 1.51 -31.80
N GLU A 322 11.12 2.22 -31.61
CA GLU A 322 10.32 2.76 -32.73
C GLU A 322 11.11 3.72 -33.62
N ARG A 323 11.95 4.57 -33.01
CA ARG A 323 12.80 5.50 -33.76
C ARG A 323 13.82 4.75 -34.61
N ASN A 324 14.38 3.67 -34.08
CA ASN A 324 15.35 2.83 -34.79
C ASN A 324 14.68 2.04 -35.91
N GLU A 325 13.49 1.49 -35.70
CA GLU A 325 12.69 0.83 -36.74
C GLU A 325 12.30 1.79 -37.87
N LYS A 326 11.82 3.01 -37.53
CA LYS A 326 11.51 4.04 -38.53
C LYS A 326 12.74 4.44 -39.33
N LYS A 327 13.91 4.59 -38.69
CA LYS A 327 15.18 4.85 -39.39
C LYS A 327 15.57 3.70 -40.32
N GLN A 328 15.45 2.46 -39.87
CA GLN A 328 15.77 1.29 -40.69
C GLN A 328 14.85 1.21 -41.92
N SER A 329 13.53 1.38 -41.74
CA SER A 329 12.57 1.40 -42.85
C SER A 329 12.85 2.51 -43.87
N ILE A 330 13.29 3.69 -43.42
CA ILE A 330 13.71 4.78 -44.31
C ILE A 330 14.98 4.39 -45.09
N MET A 331 15.98 3.82 -44.43
CA MET A 331 17.22 3.37 -45.05
C MET A 331 16.98 2.28 -46.10
N ASP A 332 16.11 1.32 -45.82
CA ASP A 332 15.74 0.25 -46.75
C ASP A 332 15.07 0.83 -48.02
N LYS A 333 14.09 1.73 -47.86
CA LYS A 333 13.44 2.43 -48.98
C LYS A 333 14.41 3.27 -49.82
N LEU A 334 15.42 3.87 -49.18
CA LEU A 334 16.49 4.61 -49.87
C LEU A 334 17.42 3.67 -50.65
N GLY A 335 17.73 2.49 -50.10
CA GLY A 335 18.48 1.43 -50.76
C GLY A 335 17.78 0.95 -52.04
N GLU A 336 16.51 0.57 -51.93
CA GLU A 336 15.70 0.11 -53.07
C GLU A 336 15.62 1.16 -54.19
N LYS A 337 15.40 2.44 -53.84
CA LYS A 337 15.38 3.53 -54.83
C LYS A 337 16.74 3.74 -55.51
N LYS A 338 17.84 3.58 -54.78
CA LYS A 338 19.19 3.71 -55.33
C LYS A 338 19.50 2.57 -56.30
N GLU A 339 19.11 1.34 -55.98
CA GLU A 339 19.24 0.19 -56.87
C GLU A 339 18.39 0.35 -58.14
N ALA A 340 17.14 0.77 -58.00
CA ALA A 340 16.26 1.05 -59.14
C ALA A 340 16.84 2.15 -60.06
N ALA A 341 17.41 3.21 -59.49
CA ALA A 341 18.05 4.27 -60.27
C ALA A 341 19.32 3.81 -60.99
N MET A 342 20.14 2.95 -60.37
CA MET A 342 21.31 2.35 -61.00
C MET A 342 20.94 1.41 -62.14
N ALA A 343 19.87 0.61 -61.99
CA ALA A 343 19.35 -0.24 -63.06
C ALA A 343 18.92 0.58 -64.30
N MET A 344 18.22 1.70 -64.08
CA MET A 344 17.82 2.61 -65.17
C MET A 344 19.00 3.31 -65.87
N LEU A 345 20.12 3.52 -65.17
CA LEU A 345 21.34 4.11 -65.75
C LEU A 345 22.16 3.08 -66.54
N GLY A 346 22.12 1.80 -66.16
CA GLY A 346 22.80 0.70 -66.86
C GLY A 346 22.21 0.37 -68.24
N GLU A 347 20.94 0.72 -68.49
CA GLU A 347 20.25 0.45 -69.76
C GLU A 347 20.47 1.50 -70.85
N LYS A 348 21.02 2.69 -70.55
CA LYS A 348 21.35 3.71 -71.55
C LYS A 348 22.78 3.53 -72.11
N LYS A 349 23.02 2.49 -72.90
CA LYS A 349 24.16 2.47 -73.85
C LYS A 349 23.77 3.30 -75.08
N THR A 350 24.31 4.52 -75.18
CA THR A 350 24.20 5.36 -76.38
C THR A 350 24.93 4.67 -77.55
N PRO A 351 24.31 4.48 -78.73
CA PRO A 351 25.02 3.90 -79.87
C PRO A 351 26.04 4.91 -80.41
N LEU A 352 27.31 4.49 -80.49
CA LEU A 352 28.38 5.20 -81.19
C LEU A 352 28.01 5.34 -82.67
N ARG A 353 27.88 6.57 -83.15
CA ARG A 353 27.73 6.89 -84.58
C ARG A 353 29.03 6.51 -85.31
N THR A 354 28.98 5.46 -86.11
CA THR A 354 30.01 5.14 -87.10
C THR A 354 29.98 6.19 -88.21
N VAL A 355 31.13 6.83 -88.46
CA VAL A 355 31.32 7.73 -89.61
C VAL A 355 31.87 6.88 -90.75
N GLU A 356 31.04 6.60 -91.75
CA GLU A 356 31.50 6.09 -93.05
C GLU A 356 32.12 7.24 -93.84
N THR A 357 33.42 7.15 -94.13
CA THR A 357 34.08 7.95 -95.16
C THR A 357 33.96 7.25 -96.50
N SER A 358 33.26 7.87 -97.45
CA SER A 358 33.30 7.54 -98.88
C SER A 358 33.90 8.71 -99.66
N LEU A 359 34.78 8.39 -100.61
CA LEU A 359 35.32 9.26 -101.66
C LEU A 359 34.51 9.05 -102.94
#